data_AF-A0A9D0VZG7-F1
#
_entry.id   AF-A0A9D0VZG7-F1
#
_cell.length_a   1.000
_cell.length_b   1.000
_cell.length_c   1.000
_cell.angle_alpha   90.00
_cell.angle_beta   90.00
_cell.angle_gamma   90.00
#
_symmetry.space_group_name_H-M   'P 1'
#
loop_
_entity.id
_entity.type
_entity.pdbx_description
1 polymer ?
#
loop_
_entity_poly.entity_id
_entity_poly.type
_entity_poly.pdbx_seq_one_letter_code
_entity_poly.pdbx_strand_id
1 'polypeptide(L)'
;RLAELIGIEDKVWVRVEGFDPVFAIADEDLERDTEDKTSSVHFMRFELTPEMVATARGGAALAAGVAHENYSHQLDPLPENIRAALVADLD
;
A
#
# COMPACT_ATOMS: atom_id res chain seq x y z
N ARG A 1 2.49 20.31 -9.19
CA ARG A 1 2.23 19.46 -8.02
C ARG A 1 2.64 18.01 -8.24
N LEU A 2 2.36 17.39 -9.40
CA LEU A 2 2.90 16.05 -9.71
C LEU A 2 4.44 15.99 -9.61
N ALA A 3 5.16 16.97 -10.15
CA ALA A 3 6.63 17.04 -10.02
C ALA A 3 7.15 17.05 -8.57
N GLU A 4 6.32 17.38 -7.57
CA GLU A 4 6.70 17.36 -6.15
C GLU A 4 6.47 15.97 -5.51
N LEU A 5 5.81 15.05 -6.22
CA LEU A 5 5.41 13.73 -5.72
C LEU A 5 6.11 12.59 -6.49
N ILE A 6 7.26 12.86 -7.10
CA ILE A 6 8.03 11.83 -7.79
C ILE A 6 8.44 10.74 -6.80
N GLY A 7 8.10 9.48 -7.10
CA GLY A 7 8.37 8.35 -6.23
C GLY A 7 7.38 8.18 -5.07
N ILE A 8 6.24 8.89 -5.09
CA ILE A 8 5.18 8.72 -4.07
C ILE A 8 4.61 7.30 -4.08
N GLU A 9 4.56 6.66 -5.24
CA GLU A 9 4.09 5.30 -5.45
C GLU A 9 4.87 4.28 -4.62
N ASP A 10 6.19 4.47 -4.47
CA ASP A 10 7.08 3.62 -3.66
C ASP A 10 6.95 3.88 -2.15
N LYS A 11 6.18 4.90 -1.75
CA LYS A 11 5.96 5.29 -0.36
C LYS A 11 4.58 4.92 0.17
N VAL A 12 3.76 4.27 -0.65
CA VAL A 12 2.46 3.72 -0.25
C VAL A 12 2.67 2.39 0.46
N TRP A 13 1.98 2.19 1.59
CA TRP A 13 2.12 0.99 2.40
C TRP A 13 0.78 0.52 2.98
N VAL A 14 0.70 -0.78 3.27
CA VAL A 14 -0.33 -1.42 4.10
C VAL A 14 0.33 -2.11 5.28
N ARG A 15 -0.38 -2.28 6.40
CA ARG A 15 0.15 -2.97 7.59
C ARG A 15 -0.94 -3.81 8.23
N VAL A 16 -0.61 -5.07 8.52
CA VAL A 16 -1.41 -5.94 9.40
C VAL A 16 -0.97 -5.69 10.84
N GLU A 17 -1.91 -5.52 11.77
CA GLU A 17 -1.59 -5.35 13.19
C GLU A 17 -0.63 -6.45 13.69
N GLY A 18 0.45 -6.03 14.36
CA GLY A 18 1.51 -6.93 14.85
C GLY A 18 2.65 -7.18 13.87
N PHE A 19 2.59 -6.64 12.64
CA PHE A 19 3.64 -6.77 11.63
C PHE A 19 4.21 -5.42 11.20
N ASP A 20 5.39 -5.44 10.57
CA ASP A 20 5.95 -4.27 9.90
C ASP A 20 5.13 -3.87 8.65
N PRO A 21 5.15 -2.59 8.23
CA PRO A 21 4.50 -2.16 7.00
C PRO A 21 5.05 -2.87 5.75
N VAL A 22 4.15 -3.23 4.85
CA VAL A 22 4.44 -3.73 3.51
C VAL A 22 4.26 -2.59 2.51
N PHE A 23 5.36 -2.17 1.91
CA PHE A 23 5.36 -1.15 0.86
C PHE A 23 4.91 -1.73 -0.48
N ALA A 24 4.26 -0.90 -1.30
CA ALA A 24 3.80 -1.29 -2.63
C ALA A 24 4.97 -1.63 -3.56
N ILE A 25 4.75 -2.64 -4.40
CA ILE A 25 5.50 -2.84 -5.64
C ILE A 25 4.68 -2.15 -6.74
N ALA A 26 5.19 -1.03 -7.27
CA ALA A 26 4.47 -0.20 -8.23
C ALA A 26 4.95 -0.42 -9.68
N ASP A 27 3.99 -0.41 -10.61
CA ASP A 27 4.19 -0.36 -12.07
C ASP A 27 5.14 -1.43 -12.65
N GLU A 28 5.09 -2.65 -12.11
CA GLU A 28 5.95 -3.77 -12.53
C GLU A 28 5.69 -4.26 -13.97
N ASP A 29 4.55 -3.88 -14.54
CA ASP A 29 4.11 -4.23 -15.90
C ASP A 29 4.54 -3.18 -16.95
N LEU A 30 5.14 -2.07 -16.53
CA LEU A 30 5.64 -1.03 -17.41
C LEU A 30 7.17 -1.15 -17.57
N GLU A 31 7.64 -1.19 -18.83
CA GLU A 31 9.06 -0.91 -19.11
C GLU A 31 9.31 0.54 -18.69
N ARG A 32 10.04 0.74 -17.58
CA ARG A 32 10.31 2.07 -17.02
C ARG A 32 11.11 2.91 -18.02
N ASP A 33 10.41 3.75 -18.77
CA ASP A 33 11.03 4.63 -19.78
C ASP A 33 11.33 6.03 -19.24
N THR A 34 11.04 6.34 -17.95
CA THR A 34 11.45 7.62 -17.33
C THR A 34 11.35 7.60 -15.80
N GLU A 35 12.48 7.57 -15.10
CA GLU A 35 12.56 7.86 -13.65
C GLU A 35 12.21 9.33 -13.31
N ASP A 36 12.16 10.20 -14.33
CA ASP A 36 12.01 11.66 -14.17
C ASP A 36 10.55 12.17 -14.24
N LYS A 37 9.56 11.30 -14.44
CA LYS A 37 8.15 11.70 -14.59
C LYS A 37 7.24 10.82 -13.75
N THR A 38 6.59 11.40 -12.75
CA THR A 38 5.49 10.73 -12.04
C THR A 38 4.23 10.67 -12.92
N SER A 39 3.44 9.63 -12.73
CA SER A 39 2.13 9.46 -13.36
C SER A 39 1.04 9.95 -12.40
N SER A 40 -0.12 10.31 -12.95
CA SER A 40 -1.32 10.49 -12.11
C SER A 40 -1.97 9.16 -11.71
N VAL A 41 -1.56 8.05 -12.32
CA VAL A 41 -2.11 6.70 -12.11
C VAL A 41 -0.95 5.71 -12.01
N HIS A 42 -0.97 4.91 -10.96
CA HIS A 42 -0.01 3.83 -10.69
C HIS A 42 -0.77 2.55 -10.37
N PHE A 43 -0.24 1.41 -10.81
CA PHE A 43 -0.72 0.09 -10.37
C PHE A 43 0.18 -0.43 -9.26
N MET A 44 -0.43 -0.90 -8.17
CA MET A 44 0.29 -1.31 -6.96
C MET A 44 -0.09 -2.72 -6.56
N ARG A 45 0.92 -3.50 -6.19
CA ARG A 45 0.76 -4.81 -5.58
C ARG A 45 1.38 -4.82 -4.19
N PHE A 46 0.68 -5.40 -3.23
CA PHE A 46 1.16 -5.59 -1.86
C PHE A 46 1.36 -7.08 -1.60
N GLU A 47 2.59 -7.50 -1.35
CA GLU A 47 2.90 -8.89 -1.02
C GLU A 47 2.80 -9.13 0.49
N LEU A 48 1.67 -9.67 0.93
CA LEU A 48 1.49 -10.14 2.29
C LEU A 48 2.02 -11.57 2.43
N THR A 49 2.72 -11.85 3.53
CA THR A 49 3.14 -13.21 3.85
C THR A 49 1.94 -14.07 4.25
N PRO A 50 2.03 -15.41 4.15
CA PRO A 50 0.94 -16.29 4.61
C PRO A 50 0.52 -16.06 6.07
N GLU A 51 1.48 -15.69 6.93
CA GLU A 51 1.22 -15.37 8.34
C GLU A 51 0.44 -14.06 8.50
N MET A 52 0.78 -13.03 7.73
CA MET A 52 0.03 -11.77 7.68
C MET A 52 -1.41 -12.00 7.18
N VAL A 53 -1.58 -12.83 6.13
CA VAL A 53 -2.90 -13.18 5.60
C VAL A 53 -3.75 -13.90 6.65
N ALA A 54 -3.19 -14.93 7.30
CA ALA A 54 -3.89 -15.66 8.35
C ALA A 54 -4.30 -14.75 9.51
N THR A 55 -3.42 -13.83 9.91
CA THR A 55 -3.68 -12.87 10.99
C THR A 55 -4.76 -11.86 10.61
N ALA A 56 -4.71 -11.32 9.39
CA ALA A 56 -5.72 -10.42 8.85
C ALA A 56 -7.10 -11.10 8.78
N ARG A 57 -7.18 -12.35 8.29
CA ARG A 57 -8.40 -13.17 8.30
C ARG A 57 -8.91 -13.46 9.71
N GLY A 58 -8.00 -13.59 10.68
CA GLY A 58 -8.29 -13.77 12.10
C GLY A 58 -8.94 -12.57 12.80
N GLY A 59 -9.12 -11.44 12.09
CA GLY A 59 -9.77 -10.25 12.65
C GLY A 59 -8.81 -9.11 13.01
N ALA A 60 -7.51 -9.29 12.77
CA ALA A 60 -6.53 -8.24 13.03
C ALA A 60 -6.85 -6.96 12.24
N ALA A 61 -6.56 -5.82 12.86
CA ALA A 61 -6.72 -4.53 12.20
C ALA A 61 -5.76 -4.39 11.02
N LEU A 62 -6.24 -3.71 9.97
CA LEU A 62 -5.40 -3.28 8.85
C LEU A 62 -5.23 -1.76 8.91
N ALA A 63 -4.04 -1.29 8.60
CA ALA A 63 -3.73 0.13 8.40
C ALA A 63 -3.18 0.34 6.99
N ALA A 64 -3.32 1.55 6.47
CA ALA A 64 -2.71 1.94 5.19
C ALA A 64 -2.26 3.40 5.24
N GLY A 65 -1.25 3.75 4.47
CA GLY A 65 -0.76 5.13 4.42
C GLY A 65 0.23 5.40 3.31
N VAL A 66 0.67 6.66 3.29
CA VAL A 66 1.69 7.18 2.39
C VAL A 66 2.71 7.93 3.23
N ALA A 67 3.98 7.62 3.04
CA ALA A 67 5.10 8.22 3.76
C ALA A 67 6.08 8.92 2.80
N HIS A 68 5.56 9.90 2.05
CA HIS A 68 6.35 10.72 1.13
C HIS A 68 6.70 12.07 1.78
N GLU A 69 7.89 12.60 1.51
CA GLU A 69 8.36 13.87 2.11
C GLU A 69 7.40 15.04 1.88
N ASN A 70 6.78 15.08 0.70
CA ASN A 70 5.82 16.11 0.29
C ASN A 70 4.35 15.71 0.54
N TYR A 71 4.09 14.49 1.04
CA TYR A 71 2.74 14.01 1.39
C TYR A 71 2.77 12.85 2.38
N SER A 72 2.31 13.10 3.61
CA SER A 72 2.19 12.08 4.65
C SER A 72 0.76 12.00 5.16
N HIS A 73 0.17 10.80 5.07
CA HIS A 73 -1.17 10.52 5.56
C HIS A 73 -1.32 9.03 5.87
N GLN A 74 -2.12 8.71 6.89
CA GLN A 74 -2.39 7.32 7.26
C GLN A 74 -3.79 7.15 7.83
N LEU A 75 -4.33 5.94 7.66
CA LEU A 75 -5.52 5.43 8.33
C LEU A 75 -5.11 4.23 9.17
N ASP A 76 -5.23 4.35 10.48
CA ASP A 76 -4.82 3.35 11.46
C ASP A 76 -5.81 3.35 12.64
N PRO A 77 -6.79 2.42 12.67
CA PRO A 77 -7.06 1.38 11.68
C PRO A 77 -7.88 1.88 10.46
N LEU A 78 -7.93 1.07 9.41
CA LEU A 78 -8.91 1.19 8.34
C LEU A 78 -10.33 0.98 8.87
N PRO A 79 -11.35 1.65 8.29
CA PRO A 79 -12.74 1.36 8.58
C PRO A 79 -13.07 -0.12 8.33
N GLU A 80 -13.87 -0.72 9.21
CA GLU A 80 -14.12 -2.17 9.21
C GLU A 80 -14.69 -2.68 7.88
N ASN A 81 -15.58 -1.92 7.24
CA ASN A 81 -16.16 -2.31 5.95
C ASN A 81 -15.09 -2.41 4.83
N ILE A 82 -14.04 -1.59 4.88
CA ILE A 82 -12.93 -1.64 3.92
C ILE A 82 -11.97 -2.77 4.28
N ARG A 83 -11.63 -2.91 5.57
CA ARG A 83 -10.80 -4.02 6.06
C ARG A 83 -11.42 -5.37 5.69
N ALA A 84 -12.71 -5.56 5.95
CA ALA A 84 -13.42 -6.80 5.60
C ALA A 84 -13.42 -7.08 4.08
N ALA A 85 -13.59 -6.05 3.24
CA ALA A 85 -13.53 -6.21 1.79
C ALA A 85 -12.13 -6.65 1.32
N LEU A 86 -11.07 -6.00 1.79
CA LEU A 86 -9.69 -6.35 1.42
C LEU A 86 -9.30 -7.77 1.87
N VAL A 87 -9.72 -8.17 3.07
CA VAL A 87 -9.44 -9.52 3.60
C VAL A 87 -10.13 -10.61 2.75
N ALA A 88 -11.22 -10.30 2.05
CA ALA A 88 -11.91 -11.24 1.17
C ALA A 88 -11.13 -11.54 -0.11
N ASP A 89 -10.23 -10.65 -0.54
CA ASP A 89 -9.41 -10.80 -1.76
C ASP A 89 -8.12 -11.61 -1.52
N LEU A 90 -7.72 -11.81 -0.26
CA LEU A 90 -6.57 -12.64 0.10
C LEU A 90 -6.95 -14.12 -0.08
N ASP A 91 -6.00 -14.98 -0.45
CA ASP A 91 -6.13 -16.45 -0.51
C ASP A 91 -5.52 -17.11 0.74
#